data_AF-A0A7V2RH64-F1
#
_entry.id   AF-A0A7V2RH64-F1
#
_cell.length_a   1.000
_cell.length_b   1.000
_cell.length_c   1.000
_cell.angle_alpha   90.00
_cell.angle_beta   90.00
_cell.angle_gamma   90.00
#
_symmetry.space_group_name_H-M   'P 1'
#
loop_
_entity.id
_entity.type
_entity.pdbx_description
1 polymer ?
#
loop_
_entity_poly.entity_id
_entity_poly.type
_entity_poly.pdbx_seq_one_letter_code
_entity_poly.pdbx_strand_id
1 'polypeptide(L)'
;MLRNIGRELLHHAPFTAAGAVTGVVVMAVISLCDTPMNISEGLFFTFHPLHVVFSALVTTALYRKQKGHKLWAVVIIGYVGSVGIATLSDAVIPYLEGSSLKVDMGFHLPFLETEMMPFIGLPKWLVVNLAALIGIAIGFFRPNTTFPHMGHVLLSTWASLFGFTAFGTADWMPLLPIIFVYLFLAVWIPCCISDIVFPLLWVKGEPAHQHEHD
;
A
#
# COMPACT_ATOMS: atom_id res chain seq x y z
N MET A 1 -19.50 7.37 -12.83
CA MET A 1 -18.58 7.12 -11.70
C MET A 1 -17.93 5.73 -11.79
N LEU A 2 -18.67 4.62 -11.64
CA LEU A 2 -18.12 3.24 -11.72
C LEU A 2 -17.32 2.94 -13.00
N ARG A 3 -17.82 3.36 -14.17
CA ARG A 3 -17.10 3.20 -15.45
C ARG A 3 -15.76 3.95 -15.50
N ASN A 4 -15.67 5.09 -14.80
CA ASN A 4 -14.44 5.88 -14.73
C ASN A 4 -13.46 5.25 -13.75
N ILE A 5 -13.96 4.75 -12.60
CA ILE A 5 -13.17 3.99 -11.62
C ILE A 5 -12.56 2.75 -12.28
N GLY A 6 -13.36 1.97 -13.01
CA GLY A 6 -12.86 0.78 -13.71
C GLY A 6 -11.81 1.10 -14.77
N ARG A 7 -11.96 2.21 -15.50
CA ARG A 7 -10.96 2.66 -16.49
C ARG A 7 -9.65 3.06 -15.82
N GLU A 8 -9.74 3.76 -14.69
CA GLU A 8 -8.57 4.19 -13.92
C GLU A 8 -7.81 2.98 -13.35
N LEU A 9 -8.53 2.06 -12.71
CA LEU A 9 -7.94 0.81 -12.22
C LEU A 9 -7.27 0.03 -13.36
N LEU A 10 -7.93 -0.10 -14.51
CA LEU A 10 -7.36 -0.80 -15.66
C LEU A 10 -6.10 -0.11 -16.21
N HIS A 11 -6.01 1.22 -16.12
CA HIS A 11 -4.83 1.98 -16.53
C HIS A 11 -3.62 1.70 -15.62
N HIS A 12 -3.84 1.50 -14.32
CA HIS A 12 -2.77 1.22 -13.35
C HIS A 12 -2.41 -0.27 -13.26
N ALA A 13 -3.27 -1.16 -13.75
CA ALA A 13 -3.04 -2.61 -13.73
C ALA A 13 -1.67 -3.05 -14.31
N PRO A 14 -1.17 -2.54 -15.45
CA PRO A 14 0.14 -2.94 -15.98
C PRO A 14 1.30 -2.62 -15.03
N PHE A 15 1.26 -1.47 -14.36
CA PHE A 15 2.30 -1.07 -13.42
C PHE A 15 2.24 -1.92 -12.14
N THR A 16 1.04 -2.16 -11.61
CA THR A 16 0.86 -3.07 -10.47
C THR A 16 1.31 -4.49 -10.80
N ALA A 17 1.00 -4.98 -12.01
CA ALA A 17 1.46 -6.29 -12.48
C ALA A 17 2.99 -6.34 -12.57
N ALA A 18 3.64 -5.30 -13.08
CA ALA A 18 5.10 -5.22 -13.09
C ALA A 18 5.68 -5.28 -11.66
N GLY A 19 5.11 -4.52 -10.71
CA GLY A 19 5.47 -4.59 -9.30
C GLY A 19 5.33 -6.00 -8.73
N ALA A 20 4.19 -6.66 -8.95
CA ALA A 20 3.95 -8.04 -8.52
C ALA A 20 4.92 -9.04 -9.17
N VAL A 21 5.24 -8.90 -10.46
CA VAL A 21 6.27 -9.72 -11.12
C VAL A 21 7.62 -9.53 -10.44
N THR A 22 8.04 -8.29 -10.16
CA THR A 22 9.31 -8.06 -9.45
C THR A 22 9.28 -8.69 -8.06
N GLY A 23 8.16 -8.61 -7.35
CA GLY A 23 8.01 -9.23 -6.04
C GLY A 23 8.15 -10.76 -6.10
N VAL A 24 7.50 -11.41 -7.06
CA VAL A 24 7.59 -12.86 -7.27
C VAL A 24 9.01 -13.30 -7.65
N VAL A 25 9.71 -12.54 -8.50
CA VAL A 25 11.11 -12.81 -8.83
C VAL A 25 12.00 -12.70 -7.59
N VAL A 26 11.80 -11.68 -6.76
CA VAL A 26 12.52 -11.53 -5.49
C VAL A 26 12.21 -12.69 -4.54
N MET A 27 10.95 -13.13 -4.45
CA MET A 27 10.55 -14.28 -3.64
C MET A 27 11.23 -15.58 -4.06
N ALA A 28 11.34 -15.80 -5.37
CA ALA A 28 12.06 -16.94 -5.93
C ALA A 28 13.53 -16.91 -5.53
N VAL A 29 14.19 -15.73 -5.62
CA VAL A 29 15.57 -15.55 -5.19
C VAL A 29 15.74 -15.80 -3.69
N ILE A 30 14.85 -15.26 -2.84
CA ILE A 30 14.85 -15.47 -1.39
C ILE A 30 14.80 -16.97 -1.07
N SER A 31 13.93 -17.70 -1.78
CA SER A 31 13.70 -19.13 -1.59
C SER A 31 14.85 -19.99 -2.12
N LEU A 32 15.48 -19.62 -3.24
CA LEU A 32 16.62 -20.34 -3.82
C LEU A 32 17.93 -20.09 -3.06
N CYS A 33 18.07 -18.94 -2.41
CA CYS A 33 19.25 -18.56 -1.65
C CYS A 33 19.13 -18.87 -0.15
N ASP A 34 18.06 -19.54 0.29
CA ASP A 34 17.75 -19.82 1.71
C ASP A 34 17.93 -18.57 2.60
N THR A 35 17.37 -17.45 2.13
CA THR A 35 17.63 -16.15 2.75
C THR A 35 17.06 -16.12 4.18
N PRO A 36 17.84 -15.71 5.19
CA PRO A 36 17.37 -15.62 6.56
C PRO A 36 16.11 -14.76 6.76
N MET A 37 15.19 -15.21 7.60
CA MET A 37 13.91 -14.53 7.89
C MET A 37 14.09 -13.09 8.41
N ASN A 38 15.16 -12.82 9.17
CA ASN A 38 15.45 -11.48 9.71
C ASN A 38 15.72 -10.42 8.62
N ILE A 39 16.18 -10.83 7.43
CA ILE A 39 16.34 -9.92 6.29
C ILE A 39 14.96 -9.51 5.76
N SER A 40 14.07 -10.49 5.57
CA SER A 40 12.69 -10.24 5.16
C SER A 40 11.96 -9.35 6.17
N GLU A 41 12.13 -9.64 7.46
CA GLU A 41 11.55 -8.84 8.55
C GLU A 41 12.06 -7.39 8.52
N GLY A 42 13.36 -7.19 8.34
CA GLY A 42 13.96 -5.85 8.21
C GLY A 42 13.44 -5.06 7.01
N LEU A 43 13.29 -5.72 5.86
CA LEU A 43 12.74 -5.09 4.66
C LEU A 43 11.26 -4.80 4.81
N PHE A 44 10.48 -5.69 5.42
CA PHE A 44 9.08 -5.45 5.76
C PHE A 44 8.92 -4.20 6.63
N PHE A 45 9.64 -4.12 7.76
CA PHE A 45 9.54 -2.98 8.68
C PHE A 45 10.13 -1.68 8.12
N THR A 46 10.86 -1.73 7.00
CA THR A 46 11.31 -0.54 6.27
C THR A 46 10.27 -0.10 5.24
N PHE A 47 9.79 -1.02 4.41
CA PHE A 47 8.88 -0.70 3.31
C PHE A 47 7.45 -0.48 3.78
N HIS A 48 7.01 -1.10 4.88
CA HIS A 48 5.67 -0.90 5.43
C HIS A 48 5.41 0.57 5.80
N PRO A 49 6.21 1.23 6.66
CA PRO A 49 6.00 2.66 6.94
C PRO A 49 6.16 3.55 5.70
N LEU A 50 7.10 3.23 4.80
CA LEU A 50 7.33 4.04 3.61
C LEU A 50 6.14 4.00 2.65
N HIS A 51 5.53 2.84 2.40
CA HIS A 51 4.36 2.80 1.53
C HIS A 51 3.18 3.58 2.15
N VAL A 52 3.02 3.58 3.48
CA VAL A 52 2.02 4.40 4.20
C VAL A 52 2.27 5.90 3.98
N VAL A 53 3.53 6.35 4.07
CA VAL A 53 3.91 7.74 3.75
C VAL A 53 3.47 8.09 2.33
N PHE A 54 3.77 7.23 1.36
CA PHE A 54 3.47 7.49 -0.05
C PHE A 54 1.95 7.46 -0.32
N SER A 55 1.20 6.52 0.28
CA SER A 55 -0.27 6.48 0.19
C SER A 55 -0.90 7.76 0.74
N ALA A 56 -0.48 8.18 1.94
CA ALA A 56 -0.96 9.41 2.57
C ALA A 56 -0.64 10.64 1.72
N LEU A 57 0.57 10.71 1.16
CA LEU A 57 1.00 11.78 0.27
C LEU A 57 0.09 11.85 -0.96
N VAL A 58 -0.08 10.75 -1.70
CA VAL A 58 -0.86 10.71 -2.95
C VAL A 58 -2.31 11.07 -2.69
N THR A 59 -2.94 10.42 -1.71
CA THR A 59 -4.32 10.65 -1.29
C THR A 59 -4.56 12.12 -0.93
N THR A 60 -3.66 12.70 -0.15
CA THR A 60 -3.71 14.10 0.28
C THR A 60 -3.50 15.07 -0.88
N ALA A 61 -2.47 14.83 -1.69
CA ALA A 61 -2.12 15.65 -2.84
C ALA A 61 -3.27 15.69 -3.85
N LEU A 62 -3.91 14.54 -4.08
CA LEU A 62 -4.99 14.42 -5.05
C LEU A 62 -6.22 15.22 -4.64
N TYR A 63 -6.63 15.16 -3.37
CA TYR A 63 -7.73 16.00 -2.86
C TYR A 63 -7.35 17.48 -2.83
N ARG A 64 -6.10 17.81 -2.43
CA ARG A 64 -5.65 19.20 -2.35
C ARG A 64 -5.59 19.90 -3.71
N LYS A 65 -5.31 19.20 -4.81
CA LYS A 65 -5.36 19.77 -6.17
C LYS A 65 -6.76 20.22 -6.60
N GLN A 66 -7.80 19.78 -5.91
CA GLN A 66 -9.19 20.03 -6.30
C GLN A 66 -9.62 21.45 -5.95
N LYS A 67 -10.46 22.05 -6.81
CA LYS A 67 -11.04 23.38 -6.56
C LYS A 67 -11.97 23.33 -5.35
N GLY A 68 -11.84 24.30 -4.46
CA GLY A 68 -12.72 24.43 -3.28
C GLY A 68 -12.48 23.39 -2.19
N HIS A 69 -11.30 22.74 -2.15
CA HIS A 69 -10.93 21.82 -1.08
C HIS A 69 -10.98 22.52 0.29
N LYS A 70 -11.41 21.78 1.32
CA LYS A 70 -11.42 22.25 2.71
C LYS A 70 -10.17 21.77 3.43
N LEU A 71 -9.43 22.66 4.08
CA LEU A 71 -8.16 22.33 4.76
C LEU A 71 -8.29 21.20 5.79
N TRP A 72 -9.35 21.21 6.60
CA TRP A 72 -9.60 20.15 7.58
C TRP A 72 -9.87 18.79 6.92
N ALA A 73 -10.53 18.79 5.76
CA ALA A 73 -10.84 17.57 5.03
C ALA A 73 -9.59 16.96 4.37
N VAL A 74 -8.58 17.78 4.04
CA VAL A 74 -7.30 17.30 3.50
C VAL A 74 -6.64 16.32 4.46
N VAL A 75 -6.61 16.64 5.76
CA VAL A 75 -6.02 15.79 6.80
C VAL A 75 -6.83 14.51 6.99
N ILE A 76 -8.16 14.62 7.08
CA ILE A 76 -9.03 13.46 7.30
C ILE A 76 -8.98 12.49 6.11
N ILE A 77 -9.10 13.00 4.89
CA ILE A 77 -9.08 12.18 3.68
C ILE A 77 -7.71 11.51 3.53
N GLY A 78 -6.62 12.25 3.71
CA GLY A 78 -5.28 11.69 3.67
C GLY A 78 -5.09 10.53 4.65
N TYR A 79 -5.51 10.72 5.90
CA TYR A 79 -5.38 9.71 6.95
C TYR A 79 -6.30 8.50 6.74
N VAL A 80 -7.59 8.73 6.45
CA VAL A 80 -8.55 7.63 6.27
C VAL A 80 -8.22 6.82 5.02
N GLY A 81 -7.76 7.44 3.93
CA GLY A 81 -7.28 6.72 2.77
C GLY A 81 -6.06 5.87 3.11
N SER A 82 -5.01 6.47 3.69
CA SER A 82 -3.74 5.77 3.88
C SER A 82 -3.71 4.75 5.01
N VAL A 83 -4.53 4.91 6.06
CA VAL A 83 -4.55 3.99 7.21
C VAL A 83 -5.81 3.13 7.18
N GLY A 84 -6.97 3.77 6.96
CA GLY A 84 -8.25 3.08 6.95
C GLY A 84 -8.36 2.08 5.79
N ILE A 85 -8.15 2.53 4.56
CA ILE A 85 -8.25 1.64 3.38
C ILE A 85 -7.06 0.70 3.28
N ALA A 86 -5.84 1.14 3.66
CA ALA A 86 -4.66 0.28 3.67
C ALA A 86 -4.79 -0.89 4.67
N THR A 87 -5.64 -0.80 5.69
CA THR A 87 -5.95 -1.97 6.55
C THR A 87 -6.46 -3.16 5.73
N LEU A 88 -7.14 -2.91 4.60
CA LEU A 88 -7.56 -3.98 3.70
C LEU A 88 -6.36 -4.68 3.04
N SER A 89 -5.38 -3.93 2.50
CA SER A 89 -4.17 -4.50 1.88
C SER A 89 -3.19 -5.09 2.87
N ASP A 90 -3.10 -4.51 4.06
CA ASP A 90 -2.00 -4.78 5.00
C ASP A 90 -2.34 -5.87 6.00
N ALA A 91 -3.63 -6.05 6.30
CA ALA A 91 -4.10 -6.96 7.34
C ALA A 91 -5.12 -7.96 6.82
N VAL A 92 -6.21 -7.47 6.20
CA VAL A 92 -7.35 -8.31 5.83
C VAL A 92 -6.99 -9.26 4.69
N ILE A 93 -6.44 -8.73 3.60
CA ILE A 93 -6.08 -9.54 2.43
C ILE A 93 -4.99 -10.56 2.79
N PRO A 94 -3.85 -10.19 3.40
CA PRO A 94 -2.82 -11.16 3.79
C PRO A 94 -3.33 -12.27 4.73
N TYR A 95 -4.22 -11.95 5.66
CA TYR A 95 -4.83 -12.95 6.54
C TYR A 95 -5.73 -13.94 5.77
N LEU A 96 -6.57 -13.44 4.86
CA LEU A 96 -7.42 -14.29 4.02
C LEU A 96 -6.58 -15.16 3.06
N GLU A 97 -5.50 -14.60 2.52
CA GLU A 97 -4.57 -15.28 1.61
C GLU A 97 -3.78 -16.37 2.34
N GLY A 98 -3.21 -16.06 3.50
CA GLY A 98 -2.53 -17.03 4.36
C GLY A 98 -3.45 -18.19 4.72
N SER A 99 -4.67 -17.89 5.16
CA SER A 99 -5.69 -18.91 5.47
C SER A 99 -6.03 -19.78 4.25
N SER A 100 -6.21 -19.19 3.07
CA SER A 100 -6.48 -19.92 1.82
C SER A 100 -5.32 -20.83 1.41
N LEU A 101 -4.08 -20.40 1.65
CA LEU A 101 -2.86 -21.16 1.36
C LEU A 101 -2.47 -22.14 2.48
N LYS A 102 -3.21 -22.18 3.59
CA LYS A 102 -2.86 -22.90 4.83
C LYS A 102 -1.49 -22.49 5.39
N VAL A 103 -1.12 -21.23 5.18
CA VAL A 103 0.04 -20.59 5.78
C VAL A 103 -0.42 -19.89 7.05
N ASP A 104 0.21 -20.22 8.17
CA ASP A 104 -0.12 -19.58 9.45
C ASP A 104 0.35 -18.12 9.40
N MET A 105 -0.60 -17.21 9.19
CA MET A 105 -0.37 -15.77 9.22
C MET A 105 -1.29 -15.15 10.26
N GLY A 106 -0.68 -14.45 11.22
CA GLY A 106 -1.42 -13.71 12.23
C GLY A 106 -2.23 -12.57 11.61
N PHE A 107 -3.39 -12.28 12.20
CA PHE A 107 -4.12 -11.06 11.87
C PHE A 107 -3.48 -9.88 12.60
N HIS A 108 -2.70 -9.10 11.87
CA HIS A 108 -1.95 -7.98 12.42
C HIS A 108 -2.60 -6.65 12.05
N LEU A 109 -2.76 -5.75 13.03
CA LEU A 109 -3.30 -4.41 12.82
C LEU A 109 -2.23 -3.36 13.09
N PRO A 110 -1.39 -3.00 12.10
CA PRO A 110 -0.20 -2.18 12.32
C PRO A 110 -0.46 -0.83 12.98
N PHE A 111 -1.66 -0.25 12.80
CA PHE A 111 -2.04 1.05 13.36
C PHE A 111 -2.58 0.99 14.81
N LEU A 112 -2.78 -0.20 15.38
CA LEU A 112 -3.20 -0.41 16.77
C LEU A 112 -2.18 -1.22 17.59
N GLU A 113 -1.29 -1.96 16.93
CA GLU A 113 -0.31 -2.81 17.60
C GLU A 113 0.68 -2.00 18.44
N THR A 114 0.76 -2.35 19.73
CA THR A 114 1.67 -1.74 20.71
C THR A 114 3.03 -2.41 20.76
N GLU A 115 3.24 -3.48 19.98
CA GLU A 115 4.53 -4.14 19.84
C GLU A 115 5.58 -3.18 19.30
N MET A 116 6.81 -3.34 19.79
CA MET A 116 7.93 -2.50 19.37
C MET A 116 8.44 -2.93 18.00
N MET A 117 8.70 -1.96 17.14
CA MET A 117 9.37 -2.22 15.87
C MET A 117 10.86 -2.56 16.13
N PRO A 118 11.39 -3.67 15.58
CA PRO A 118 12.70 -4.22 15.97
C PRO A 118 13.88 -3.24 15.88
N PHE A 119 13.90 -2.36 14.87
CA PHE A 119 15.04 -1.47 14.60
C PHE A 119 14.86 -0.04 15.12
N ILE A 120 13.61 0.45 15.19
CA ILE A 120 13.30 1.83 15.58
C ILE A 120 13.13 1.94 17.10
N GLY A 121 12.71 0.87 17.78
CA GLY A 121 12.44 0.88 19.21
C GLY A 121 11.19 1.69 19.60
N LEU A 122 10.32 1.97 18.63
CA LEU A 122 9.03 2.63 18.83
C LEU A 122 7.89 1.63 18.58
N PRO A 123 6.71 1.81 19.21
CA PRO A 123 5.54 0.99 18.93
C PRO A 123 5.12 1.08 17.46
N LYS A 124 4.70 -0.04 16.85
CA LYS A 124 4.24 -0.12 15.46
C LYS A 124 3.15 0.92 15.15
N TRP A 125 2.13 1.02 16.02
CA TRP A 125 1.05 1.99 15.85
C TRP A 125 1.58 3.42 15.69
N LEU A 126 2.57 3.81 16.51
CA LEU A 126 3.11 5.16 16.49
C LEU A 126 3.86 5.41 15.17
N VAL A 127 4.65 4.44 14.72
CA VAL A 127 5.39 4.55 13.45
C VAL A 127 4.43 4.70 12.27
N VAL A 128 3.38 3.90 12.20
CA VAL A 128 2.38 3.95 11.10
C VAL A 128 1.62 5.27 11.11
N ASN A 129 1.18 5.73 12.29
CA ASN A 129 0.46 7.00 12.40
C ASN A 129 1.35 8.20 12.06
N LEU A 130 2.61 8.20 12.51
CA LEU A 130 3.57 9.26 12.15
C LEU A 130 3.90 9.23 10.65
N ALA A 131 4.06 8.05 10.05
CA ALA A 131 4.24 7.89 8.61
C ALA A 131 3.07 8.52 7.83
N ALA A 132 1.83 8.25 8.24
CA ALA A 132 0.65 8.87 7.64
C ALA A 132 0.66 10.41 7.79
N LEU A 133 0.97 10.94 8.97
CA LEU A 133 1.06 12.38 9.20
C LEU A 133 2.17 13.05 8.36
N ILE A 134 3.32 12.40 8.23
CA ILE A 134 4.42 12.86 7.36
C ILE A 134 3.95 12.90 5.90
N GLY A 135 3.33 11.83 5.43
CA GLY A 135 2.79 11.76 4.07
C GLY A 135 1.76 12.87 3.81
N ILE A 136 0.82 13.08 4.74
CA ILE A 136 -0.16 14.19 4.67
C ILE A 136 0.56 15.53 4.61
N ALA A 137 1.56 15.78 5.47
CA ALA A 137 2.30 17.04 5.45
C ALA A 137 3.00 17.27 4.10
N ILE A 138 3.66 16.24 3.54
CA ILE A 138 4.32 16.33 2.24
C ILE A 138 3.30 16.58 1.13
N GLY A 139 2.22 15.78 1.06
CA GLY A 139 1.17 15.92 0.04
C GLY A 139 0.41 17.24 0.15
N PHE A 140 0.33 17.81 1.36
CA PHE A 140 -0.14 19.16 1.60
C PHE A 140 0.84 20.16 0.96
N PHE A 141 2.09 20.27 1.41
CA PHE A 141 2.99 21.33 0.93
C PHE A 141 3.45 21.18 -0.53
N ARG A 142 3.55 19.94 -1.02
CA ARG A 142 3.97 19.60 -2.38
C ARG A 142 3.03 18.56 -2.97
N PRO A 143 1.89 18.98 -3.54
CA PRO A 143 0.90 18.06 -4.08
C PRO A 143 1.37 17.47 -5.42
N ASN A 144 2.37 16.59 -5.40
CA ASN A 144 2.76 15.77 -6.54
C ASN A 144 2.18 14.36 -6.38
N THR A 145 1.68 13.77 -7.46
CA THR A 145 0.89 12.52 -7.40
C THR A 145 1.53 11.38 -8.18
N THR A 146 2.15 11.64 -9.33
CA THR A 146 2.56 10.57 -10.25
C THR A 146 3.68 9.69 -9.72
N PHE A 147 4.83 10.29 -9.38
CA PHE A 147 5.96 9.54 -8.83
C PHE A 147 5.64 8.92 -7.45
N PRO A 148 5.00 9.63 -6.51
CA PRO A 148 4.57 9.02 -5.26
C PRO A 148 3.54 7.89 -5.42
N HIS A 149 2.66 7.93 -6.42
CA HIS A 149 1.72 6.82 -6.65
C HIS A 149 2.44 5.55 -7.11
N MET A 150 3.37 5.69 -8.06
CA MET A 150 4.21 4.58 -8.50
C MET A 150 5.04 4.01 -7.34
N GLY A 151 5.63 4.88 -6.53
CA GLY A 151 6.38 4.49 -5.35
C GLY A 151 5.51 3.76 -4.32
N HIS A 152 4.30 4.24 -4.04
CA HIS A 152 3.34 3.58 -3.15
C HIS A 152 3.05 2.16 -3.63
N VAL A 153 2.60 1.99 -4.88
CA VAL A 153 2.21 0.68 -5.43
C VAL A 153 3.38 -0.31 -5.38
N LEU A 154 4.60 0.11 -5.75
CA LEU A 154 5.78 -0.76 -5.70
C LEU A 154 6.13 -1.14 -4.25
N LEU A 155 6.21 -0.17 -3.36
CA LEU A 155 6.54 -0.41 -1.96
C LEU A 155 5.49 -1.28 -1.26
N SER A 156 4.20 -1.13 -1.61
CA SER A 156 3.15 -2.02 -1.11
C SER A 156 3.35 -3.45 -1.59
N THR A 157 3.64 -3.68 -2.88
CA THR A 157 3.90 -5.04 -3.38
C THR A 157 5.09 -5.70 -2.68
N TRP A 158 6.15 -4.93 -2.41
CA TRP A 158 7.34 -5.43 -1.73
C TRP A 158 7.10 -5.62 -0.23
N ALA A 159 6.38 -4.72 0.42
CA ALA A 159 5.97 -4.89 1.81
C ALA A 159 5.13 -6.17 1.97
N SER A 160 4.11 -6.40 1.14
CA SER A 160 3.32 -7.63 1.18
C SER A 160 4.18 -8.87 0.96
N LEU A 161 5.07 -8.87 -0.03
CA LEU A 161 6.04 -9.95 -0.27
C LEU A 161 6.87 -10.27 0.98
N PHE A 162 7.54 -9.27 1.53
CA PHE A 162 8.43 -9.48 2.67
C PHE A 162 7.65 -9.85 3.93
N GLY A 163 6.38 -9.43 4.04
CA GLY A 163 5.47 -9.89 5.09
C GLY A 163 5.21 -11.40 5.00
N PHE A 164 4.95 -11.93 3.80
CA PHE A 164 4.82 -13.37 3.60
C PHE A 164 6.11 -14.12 3.99
N THR A 165 7.27 -13.67 3.52
CA THR A 165 8.54 -14.38 3.79
C THR A 165 9.09 -14.17 5.20
N ALA A 166 8.67 -13.13 5.92
CA ALA A 166 9.06 -12.87 7.30
C ALA A 166 8.16 -13.61 8.32
N PHE A 167 6.85 -13.64 8.07
CA PHE A 167 5.86 -14.10 9.06
C PHE A 167 5.10 -15.36 8.64
N GLY A 168 5.14 -15.74 7.38
CA GLY A 168 4.60 -17.00 6.89
C GLY A 168 5.66 -18.09 6.82
N THR A 169 5.23 -19.34 6.97
CA THR A 169 6.09 -20.52 6.75
C THR A 169 5.44 -21.42 5.70
N ALA A 170 6.05 -21.51 4.52
CA ALA A 170 5.57 -22.34 3.41
C ALA A 170 6.71 -22.69 2.46
N ASP A 171 6.51 -23.72 1.64
CA ASP A 171 7.30 -23.90 0.43
C ASP A 171 6.78 -22.91 -0.63
N TRP A 172 7.47 -21.79 -0.80
CA TRP A 172 7.01 -20.68 -1.62
C TRP A 172 7.10 -20.94 -3.11
N MET A 173 8.03 -21.80 -3.55
CA MET A 173 8.30 -22.06 -4.97
C MET A 173 7.06 -22.55 -5.75
N PRO A 174 6.30 -23.57 -5.28
CA PRO A 174 5.07 -23.98 -5.95
C PRO A 174 3.93 -22.94 -5.84
N LEU A 175 4.01 -22.02 -4.88
CA LEU A 175 2.98 -21.02 -4.62
C LEU A 175 3.19 -19.71 -5.41
N LEU A 176 4.33 -19.53 -6.08
CA LEU A 176 4.62 -18.28 -6.81
C LEU A 176 3.50 -17.81 -7.77
N PRO A 177 2.85 -18.68 -8.57
CA PRO A 177 1.79 -18.24 -9.48
C PRO A 177 0.55 -17.71 -8.74
N ILE A 178 0.19 -18.30 -7.60
CA ILE A 178 -0.96 -17.83 -6.82
C ILE A 178 -0.60 -16.59 -5.99
N ILE A 179 0.64 -16.52 -5.49
CA ILE A 179 1.18 -15.33 -4.80
C ILE A 179 1.22 -14.13 -5.74
N PHE A 180 1.56 -14.32 -7.02
CA PHE A 180 1.45 -13.25 -8.01
C PHE A 180 0.05 -12.61 -8.02
N VAL A 181 -1.00 -13.45 -8.07
CA VAL A 181 -2.39 -13.00 -8.09
C VAL A 181 -2.73 -12.27 -6.80
N TYR A 182 -2.28 -12.80 -5.67
CA TYR A 182 -2.48 -12.19 -4.35
C TYR A 182 -1.80 -10.84 -4.22
N LEU A 183 -0.50 -10.74 -4.48
CA LEU A 183 0.23 -9.47 -4.49
C LEU A 183 -0.41 -8.44 -5.44
N PHE A 184 -0.86 -8.89 -6.61
CA PHE A 184 -1.54 -8.03 -7.57
C PHE A 184 -2.87 -7.50 -7.00
N LEU A 185 -3.75 -8.37 -6.50
CA LEU A 185 -5.07 -7.98 -6.00
C LEU A 185 -4.97 -7.17 -4.70
N ALA A 186 -4.06 -7.54 -3.81
CA ALA A 186 -3.80 -6.87 -2.54
C ALA A 186 -3.40 -5.41 -2.72
N VAL A 187 -2.74 -5.06 -3.83
CA VAL A 187 -2.33 -3.68 -4.11
C VAL A 187 -3.31 -3.01 -5.09
N TRP A 188 -3.68 -3.69 -6.16
CA TRP A 188 -4.51 -3.10 -7.23
C TRP A 188 -5.89 -2.67 -6.73
N ILE A 189 -6.52 -3.44 -5.85
CA ILE A 189 -7.86 -3.12 -5.36
C ILE A 189 -7.78 -2.02 -4.29
N PRO A 190 -7.29 -2.28 -3.06
CA PRO A 190 -7.38 -1.29 -1.99
C PRO A 190 -6.45 -0.09 -2.19
N CYS A 191 -5.20 -0.27 -2.64
CA CYS A 191 -4.26 0.86 -2.74
C CYS A 191 -4.65 1.83 -3.87
N CYS A 192 -5.03 1.34 -5.06
CA CYS A 192 -5.48 2.24 -6.14
C CYS A 192 -6.85 2.87 -5.84
N ILE A 193 -7.76 2.15 -5.16
CA ILE A 193 -9.04 2.74 -4.70
C ILE A 193 -8.76 3.84 -3.67
N SER A 194 -7.83 3.61 -2.75
CA SER A 194 -7.45 4.59 -1.73
C SER A 194 -6.83 5.84 -2.34
N ASP A 195 -5.85 5.67 -3.22
CA ASP A 195 -5.08 6.79 -3.76
C ASP A 195 -5.89 7.66 -4.73
N ILE A 196 -6.84 7.07 -5.45
CA ILE A 196 -7.50 7.73 -6.58
C ILE A 196 -8.99 7.92 -6.33
N VAL A 197 -9.71 6.83 -6.07
CA VAL A 197 -11.17 6.88 -5.99
C VAL A 197 -11.60 7.65 -4.74
N PHE A 198 -11.04 7.31 -3.58
CA PHE A 198 -11.48 7.83 -2.29
C PHE A 198 -11.38 9.37 -2.18
N PRO A 199 -10.25 10.03 -2.51
CA PRO A 199 -10.15 11.48 -2.53
C PRO A 199 -11.17 12.16 -3.44
N LEU A 200 -11.43 11.59 -4.62
CA LEU A 200 -12.29 12.18 -5.64
C LEU A 200 -13.77 12.12 -5.25
N LEU A 201 -14.18 11.13 -4.46
CA LEU A 201 -15.57 11.04 -4.01
C LEU A 201 -15.98 12.28 -3.20
N TRP A 202 -15.05 12.93 -2.50
CA TRP A 202 -15.36 14.07 -1.61
C TRP A 202 -15.28 15.43 -2.33
N VAL A 203 -15.10 15.44 -3.65
CA VAL A 203 -15.08 16.66 -4.47
C VAL A 203 -16.49 16.99 -4.94
N LYS A 204 -16.88 18.26 -4.91
CA LYS A 204 -18.14 18.73 -5.49
C LYS A 204 -17.93 19.16 -6.95
N GLY A 205 -18.64 18.52 -7.89
CA GLY A 205 -18.58 18.82 -9.32
C GLY A 205 -18.04 17.65 -10.16
N GLU A 206 -17.96 17.82 -11.48
CA GLU A 206 -17.30 16.82 -12.33
C GLU A 206 -15.80 16.78 -12.00
N PRO A 207 -15.23 15.59 -11.72
CA PRO A 207 -13.80 15.47 -11.48
C PRO A 207 -13.05 15.88 -12.75
N ALA A 208 -12.10 16.81 -12.62
CA ALA A 208 -11.23 17.17 -13.73
C ALA A 208 -10.52 15.89 -14.21
N HIS A 209 -10.60 15.60 -15.51
CA HIS A 209 -9.92 14.45 -16.11
C HIS A 209 -8.42 14.53 -15.79
N GLN A 210 -7.89 13.50 -15.12
CA GLN A 210 -6.50 13.47 -14.60
C GLN A 210 -5.41 13.29 -15.67
N HIS A 211 -5.77 13.24 -16.97
CA HIS A 211 -4.82 13.00 -18.06
C HIS A 211 -4.79 14.12 -19.12
N GLU A 212 -5.31 15.31 -18.82
CA GLU A 212 -4.94 16.49 -19.60
C GLU A 212 -3.61 17.05 -19.07
N HIS A 213 -2.55 16.71 -19.79
CA HIS A 213 -1.21 17.33 -19.76
C HIS A 213 -0.35 17.09 -18.51
N ASP A 214 0.61 16.17 -18.66
CA ASP A 214 2.06 16.47 -18.61
C ASP A 214 2.86 15.30 -19.21
#